data_AF-A0A935BKT1-F1
#
_entry.id   AF-A0A935BKT1-F1
#
_cell.length_a   1.000
_cell.length_b   1.000
_cell.length_c   1.000
_cell.angle_alpha   90.00
_cell.angle_beta   90.00
_cell.angle_gamma   90.00
#
_symmetry.space_group_name_H-M   'P 1'
#
loop_
_entity.id
_entity.type
_entity.pdbx_description
1 polymer ?
#
loop_
_entity_poly.entity_id
_entity_poly.type
_entity_poly.pdbx_seq_one_letter_code
_entity_poly.pdbx_strand_id
1 'polypeptide(L)'
;MAADVKTHLYEWSTTESSNLPVGSTVVSTNLDDNLRMIQKVVRDLSAPTTLAAAGTTDLGSKDETFITLTGTAATVTALGTVSAGIYKWVIFNAAHVLTHNATSLILPSADNITAASGDVACFVSLGSGNWRCVSYTRASGNNVLNASTFSDGTVGAPAITFAADLDTGFYRSGTNTVNVAAGGASVASFAAAVGITPTTTFTVSGGTTITLTPGAGSDFTVTPALNASGAGGNVVLSGAQGSTSGGSISLQPGSGGSTNGTIEFKRVTFNESAIRITAKGHFVGLEGAGDARIPVIASGGGSIPKIVGSDLAFKITLGTSPSTTEIAVTFAQTFTYAPMVIAQYQSDHIALRAVATTSGVTITPASTMTTGHVIDVLVIGREDS
;
A
#
# COMPACT_ATOMS: atom_id res chain seq x y z
N MET A 1 68.27 33.34 26.51
CA MET A 1 68.79 31.96 26.67
C MET A 1 67.76 30.99 26.09
N ALA A 2 67.89 29.67 26.29
CA ALA A 2 66.73 28.79 26.08
C ALA A 2 65.85 28.86 27.35
N ALA A 3 64.54 28.75 27.19
CA ALA A 3 63.62 28.69 28.33
C ALA A 3 63.79 27.34 29.06
N ASP A 4 63.91 27.37 30.39
CA ASP A 4 63.98 26.18 31.25
C ASP A 4 62.57 25.74 31.71
N VAL A 5 61.64 25.70 30.75
CA VAL A 5 60.26 25.25 30.92
C VAL A 5 59.86 24.40 29.71
N LYS A 6 58.94 23.47 29.94
CA LYS A 6 58.44 22.58 28.89
C LYS A 6 57.72 23.35 27.78
N THR A 7 58.04 23.04 26.52
CA THR A 7 57.62 23.81 25.34
C THR A 7 56.28 23.37 24.75
N HIS A 8 55.69 22.31 25.30
CA HIS A 8 54.41 21.74 24.88
C HIS A 8 53.54 21.44 26.10
N LEU A 9 52.25 21.76 26.00
CA LEU A 9 51.29 21.56 27.10
C LEU A 9 51.18 20.09 27.54
N TYR A 10 51.37 19.15 26.61
CA TYR A 10 51.28 17.72 26.87
C TYR A 10 52.42 17.15 27.73
N GLU A 11 53.48 17.93 27.96
CA GLU A 11 54.56 17.61 28.88
C GLU A 11 54.36 18.18 30.29
N TRP A 12 53.35 19.05 30.48
CA TRP A 12 53.06 19.67 31.78
C TRP A 12 52.28 18.69 32.67
N SER A 13 52.47 18.80 33.97
CA SER A 13 51.90 17.89 34.97
C SER A 13 50.97 18.61 35.93
N THR A 14 49.92 17.92 36.39
CA THR A 14 49.11 18.34 37.54
C THR A 14 49.85 18.19 38.88
N THR A 15 50.95 17.41 38.90
CA THR A 15 51.85 17.31 40.04
C THR A 15 52.88 18.43 39.96
N GLU A 16 52.79 19.41 40.86
CA GLU A 16 53.63 20.62 40.88
C GLU A 16 55.14 20.30 40.75
N SER A 17 55.64 19.35 41.54
CA SER A 17 57.05 18.93 41.58
C SER A 17 57.55 18.21 40.32
N SER A 18 56.67 17.91 39.36
CA SER A 18 57.03 17.32 38.05
C SER A 18 57.18 18.36 36.94
N ASN A 19 56.84 19.63 37.21
CA ASN A 19 57.02 20.73 36.27
C ASN A 19 58.41 21.38 36.41
N LEU A 20 58.74 22.24 35.44
CA LEU A 20 59.96 23.06 35.43
C LEU A 20 59.59 24.54 35.53
N PRO A 21 60.44 25.39 36.13
CA PRO A 21 61.72 25.05 36.76
C PRO A 21 61.53 24.37 38.12
N VAL A 22 62.47 23.50 38.53
CA VAL A 22 62.46 22.92 39.88
C VAL A 22 62.96 23.95 40.91
N GLY A 23 62.64 23.75 42.19
CA GLY A 23 63.00 24.69 43.28
C GLY A 23 64.51 24.93 43.49
N SER A 24 65.38 24.19 42.82
CA SER A 24 66.84 24.39 42.78
C SER A 24 67.35 25.08 41.51
N THR A 25 66.50 25.36 40.50
CA THR A 25 66.91 26.08 39.29
C THR A 25 67.21 27.54 39.59
N VAL A 26 68.37 28.02 39.15
CA VAL A 26 68.72 29.46 39.16
C VAL A 26 68.09 30.15 37.96
N VAL A 27 66.93 30.78 38.14
CA VAL A 27 66.15 31.39 37.04
C VAL A 27 66.79 32.69 36.51
N SER A 28 67.35 33.52 37.39
CA SER A 28 68.16 34.73 37.06
C SER A 28 67.64 35.54 35.86
N THR A 29 68.48 35.79 34.85
CA THR A 29 68.17 36.56 33.63
C THR A 29 67.34 35.81 32.59
N ASN A 30 66.88 34.59 32.85
CA ASN A 30 66.07 33.79 31.92
C ASN A 30 64.57 33.81 32.27
N LEU A 31 64.17 34.55 33.31
CA LEU A 31 62.76 34.62 33.72
C LEU A 31 61.86 35.08 32.56
N ASP A 32 62.34 36.00 31.73
CA ASP A 32 61.59 36.48 30.56
C ASP A 32 61.47 35.44 29.45
N ASP A 33 62.50 34.61 29.20
CA ASP A 33 62.40 33.45 28.29
C ASP A 33 61.35 32.45 28.78
N ASN A 34 61.36 32.13 30.08
CA ASN A 34 60.40 31.22 30.70
C ASN A 34 58.97 31.77 30.59
N LEU A 35 58.77 33.05 30.91
CA LEU A 35 57.46 33.72 30.80
C LEU A 35 56.98 33.78 29.34
N ARG A 36 57.86 34.11 28.38
CA ARG A 36 57.51 34.11 26.94
C ARG A 36 57.16 32.71 26.43
N MET A 37 57.83 31.67 26.90
CA MET A 37 57.51 30.29 26.53
C MET A 37 56.16 29.84 27.11
N ILE A 38 55.89 30.10 28.40
CA ILE A 38 54.59 29.83 29.02
C ILE A 38 53.47 30.59 28.28
N GLN A 39 53.70 31.86 27.92
CA GLN A 39 52.74 32.64 27.12
C GLN A 39 52.49 32.02 25.74
N LYS A 40 53.51 31.47 25.06
CA LYS A 40 53.34 30.72 23.80
C LYS A 40 52.48 29.48 24.00
N VAL A 41 52.82 28.61 24.97
CA VAL A 41 52.08 27.36 25.21
C VAL A 41 50.62 27.64 25.61
N VAL A 42 50.38 28.67 26.42
CA VAL A 42 49.03 29.13 26.77
C VAL A 42 48.31 29.75 25.55
N ARG A 43 49.03 30.39 24.62
CA ARG A 43 48.44 30.94 23.39
C ARG A 43 47.97 29.83 22.43
N ASP A 44 48.65 28.68 22.40
CA ASP A 44 48.33 27.54 21.52
C ASP A 44 46.95 26.93 21.84
N LEU A 45 46.51 26.99 23.11
CA LEU A 45 45.15 26.61 23.55
C LEU A 45 44.02 27.35 22.81
N SER A 46 44.33 28.49 22.19
CA SER A 46 43.40 29.31 21.40
C SER A 46 43.92 29.61 20.00
N ALA A 47 44.94 28.89 19.52
CA ALA A 47 45.49 29.06 18.18
C ALA A 47 44.80 28.12 17.19
N PRO A 48 44.54 28.56 15.95
CA PRO A 48 44.14 27.69 14.84
C PRO A 48 45.36 27.25 14.01
N THR A 49 45.32 26.02 13.52
CA THR A 49 46.32 25.46 12.59
C THR A 49 45.64 24.54 11.57
N THR A 50 46.42 23.99 10.63
CA THR A 50 45.92 23.02 9.64
C THR A 50 46.72 21.72 9.67
N LEU A 51 46.05 20.60 9.43
CA LEU A 51 46.66 19.28 9.27
C LEU A 51 45.99 18.53 8.11
N ALA A 52 46.76 17.79 7.31
CA ALA A 52 46.20 16.93 6.27
C ALA A 52 45.74 15.58 6.87
N ALA A 53 44.57 15.11 6.48
CA ALA A 53 44.05 13.82 6.91
C ALA A 53 44.82 12.65 6.26
N ALA A 54 45.08 11.62 7.05
CA ALA A 54 45.71 10.37 6.65
C ALA A 54 45.16 9.19 7.48
N GLY A 55 45.57 7.95 7.18
CA GLY A 55 45.17 6.76 7.94
C GLY A 55 45.43 6.90 9.44
N THR A 56 46.64 7.33 9.78
CA THR A 56 46.97 7.91 11.10
C THR A 56 47.02 9.43 10.94
N THR A 57 45.99 10.13 11.40
CA THR A 57 45.94 11.60 11.40
C THR A 57 46.47 12.10 12.74
N ASP A 58 47.78 12.25 12.89
CA ASP A 58 48.40 12.58 14.17
C ASP A 58 48.07 13.99 14.66
N LEU A 59 47.02 14.12 15.48
CA LEU A 59 46.60 15.37 16.10
C LEU A 59 47.56 15.82 17.23
N GLY A 60 48.37 14.90 17.76
CA GLY A 60 49.40 15.18 18.77
C GLY A 60 50.61 15.93 18.18
N SER A 61 50.83 15.83 16.87
CA SER A 61 51.88 16.56 16.14
C SER A 61 51.71 18.09 16.07
N LYS A 62 50.60 18.62 16.62
CA LYS A 62 50.28 20.04 16.68
C LYS A 62 50.11 20.47 18.13
N ASP A 63 50.64 21.63 18.50
CA ASP A 63 50.40 22.22 19.82
C ASP A 63 49.00 22.84 19.88
N GLU A 64 48.59 23.47 18.78
CA GLU A 64 47.38 24.27 18.65
C GLU A 64 46.11 23.43 18.89
N THR A 65 45.19 23.94 19.71
CA THR A 65 43.96 23.22 20.08
C THR A 65 42.95 23.15 18.94
N PHE A 66 42.94 24.12 18.02
CA PHE A 66 41.99 24.17 16.90
C PHE A 66 42.69 23.76 15.60
N ILE A 67 42.25 22.67 14.98
CA ILE A 67 42.86 22.09 13.79
C ILE A 67 41.81 22.02 12.68
N THR A 68 42.03 22.72 11.57
CA THR A 68 41.28 22.45 10.33
C THR A 68 41.91 21.27 9.61
N LEU A 69 41.14 20.20 9.44
CA LEU A 69 41.57 18.98 8.78
C LEU A 69 41.32 19.05 7.27
N THR A 70 42.37 18.86 6.48
CA THR A 70 42.37 19.05 5.02
C THR A 70 42.68 17.75 4.27
N GLY A 71 42.68 17.80 2.93
CA GLY A 71 42.71 16.63 2.05
C GLY A 71 41.30 16.20 1.66
N THR A 72 41.15 14.98 1.12
CA THR A 72 39.86 14.42 0.69
C THR A 72 39.88 12.90 0.80
N ALA A 73 38.75 12.29 1.18
CA ALA A 73 38.52 10.84 1.16
C ALA A 73 39.53 9.98 1.96
N ALA A 74 40.16 10.54 2.98
CA ALA A 74 40.99 9.77 3.90
C ALA A 74 40.12 8.90 4.84
N THR A 75 40.52 7.65 5.05
CA THR A 75 39.95 6.74 6.05
C THR A 75 40.84 6.75 7.29
N VAL A 76 40.46 7.53 8.30
CA VAL A 76 41.20 7.74 9.54
C VAL A 76 40.87 6.63 10.54
N THR A 77 41.88 5.86 10.96
CA THR A 77 41.76 4.76 11.93
C THR A 77 42.47 5.06 13.27
N ALA A 78 43.34 6.08 13.30
CA ALA A 78 44.04 6.53 14.50
C ALA A 78 44.34 8.04 14.45
N LEU A 79 44.49 8.67 15.62
CA LEU A 79 44.71 10.11 15.77
C LEU A 79 46.11 10.47 16.33
N GLY A 80 47.07 9.56 16.23
CA GLY A 80 48.43 9.71 16.80
C GLY A 80 48.49 9.48 18.31
N THR A 81 49.62 9.78 18.93
CA THR A 81 49.87 9.51 20.36
C THR A 81 50.29 10.78 21.09
N VAL A 82 49.55 11.16 22.12
CA VAL A 82 49.87 12.28 23.03
C VAL A 82 49.42 11.91 24.45
N SER A 83 49.90 12.63 25.48
CA SER A 83 49.50 12.38 26.87
C SER A 83 47.98 12.51 27.08
N ALA A 84 47.47 11.81 28.10
CA ALA A 84 46.04 11.78 28.40
C ALA A 84 45.53 13.16 28.88
N GLY A 85 44.31 13.51 28.51
CA GLY A 85 43.67 14.79 28.86
C GLY A 85 43.85 15.91 27.82
N ILE A 86 44.77 15.75 26.86
CA ILE A 86 44.91 16.70 25.74
C ILE A 86 43.69 16.59 24.83
N TYR A 87 43.05 17.74 24.56
CA TYR A 87 41.88 17.84 23.71
C TYR A 87 42.16 18.68 22.46
N LYS A 88 41.51 18.32 21.35
CA LYS A 88 41.62 18.99 20.04
C LYS A 88 40.24 19.20 19.44
N TRP A 89 39.96 20.44 19.04
CA TRP A 89 38.82 20.79 18.21
C TRP A 89 39.21 20.65 16.74
N VAL A 90 38.56 19.74 16.04
CA VAL A 90 38.82 19.43 14.63
C VAL A 90 37.66 19.92 13.77
N ILE A 91 37.96 20.75 12.77
CA ILE A 91 37.01 21.24 11.77
C ILE A 91 37.34 20.54 10.44
N PHE A 92 36.41 19.75 9.90
CA PHE A 92 36.65 19.01 8.66
C PHE A 92 36.42 19.93 7.45
N ASN A 93 37.41 20.02 6.54
CA ASN A 93 37.27 20.82 5.31
C ASN A 93 36.68 20.02 4.13
N ALA A 94 36.64 18.68 4.23
CA ALA A 94 36.16 17.79 3.17
C ALA A 94 35.57 16.51 3.76
N ALA A 95 35.14 15.60 2.87
CA ALA A 95 34.65 14.29 3.28
C ALA A 95 35.80 13.36 3.72
N HIS A 96 35.67 12.77 4.91
CA HIS A 96 36.61 11.80 5.49
C HIS A 96 35.84 10.73 6.26
N VAL A 97 36.36 9.51 6.34
CA VAL A 97 35.77 8.44 7.17
C VAL A 97 36.58 8.31 8.45
N LEU A 98 35.93 8.49 9.59
CA LEU A 98 36.45 8.12 10.91
C LEU A 98 36.01 6.68 11.20
N THR A 99 36.96 5.76 11.30
CA THR A 99 36.68 4.35 11.59
C THR A 99 36.64 4.13 13.09
N HIS A 100 35.51 3.67 13.61
CA HIS A 100 35.36 3.39 15.03
C HIS A 100 36.20 2.18 15.46
N ASN A 101 36.85 2.30 16.60
CA ASN A 101 37.39 1.19 17.37
C ASN A 101 37.03 1.40 18.85
N ALA A 102 36.55 0.36 19.53
CA ALA A 102 36.11 0.42 20.92
C ALA A 102 37.20 0.82 21.93
N THR A 103 38.47 0.77 21.52
CA THR A 103 39.65 1.13 22.34
C THR A 103 40.37 2.36 21.78
N SER A 104 40.80 2.34 20.52
CA SER A 104 41.74 3.33 19.98
C SER A 104 41.10 4.59 19.39
N LEU A 105 39.92 4.48 18.78
CA LEU A 105 39.18 5.61 18.21
C LEU A 105 37.69 5.49 18.55
N ILE A 106 37.38 5.91 19.77
CA ILE A 106 36.04 5.82 20.35
C ILE A 106 35.21 6.98 19.81
N LEU A 107 34.25 6.66 18.94
CA LEU A 107 33.33 7.62 18.34
C LEU A 107 31.98 7.56 19.07
N PRO A 108 31.17 8.65 19.05
CA PRO A 108 29.76 8.53 19.41
C PRO A 108 29.07 7.48 18.52
N SER A 109 27.95 6.94 19.02
CA SER A 109 27.19 5.81 18.45
C SER A 109 27.90 4.46 18.30
N ALA A 110 29.21 4.35 18.60
CA ALA A 110 30.00 3.13 18.39
C ALA A 110 29.98 2.63 16.92
N ASP A 111 29.85 3.56 15.97
CA ASP A 111 29.87 3.31 14.52
C ASP A 111 30.87 4.24 13.81
N ASN A 112 31.22 3.89 12.57
CA ASN A 112 32.02 4.75 11.71
C ASN A 112 31.27 6.05 11.38
N ILE A 113 31.96 7.19 11.41
CA ILE A 113 31.40 8.49 11.03
C ILE A 113 32.00 8.92 9.70
N THR A 114 31.18 9.09 8.67
CA THR A 114 31.58 9.87 7.49
C THR A 114 31.39 11.34 7.80
N ALA A 115 32.49 12.05 8.01
CA ALA A 115 32.53 13.50 8.14
C ALA A 115 32.30 14.16 6.79
N ALA A 116 31.72 15.36 6.80
CA ALA A 116 31.57 16.26 5.68
C ALA A 116 32.30 17.59 5.92
N SER A 117 32.40 18.42 4.87
CA SER A 117 32.94 19.78 5.01
C SER A 117 32.08 20.63 5.96
N GLY A 118 32.73 21.30 6.90
CA GLY A 118 32.12 22.10 7.95
C GLY A 118 31.78 21.34 9.24
N ASP A 119 31.86 20.01 9.27
CA ASP A 119 31.62 19.24 10.50
C ASP A 119 32.69 19.57 11.56
N VAL A 120 32.31 19.53 12.83
CA VAL A 120 33.18 19.87 13.96
C VAL A 120 33.16 18.77 15.02
N ALA A 121 34.34 18.35 15.48
CA ALA A 121 34.50 17.34 16.52
C ALA A 121 35.47 17.79 17.61
N CYS A 122 35.26 17.35 18.85
CA CYS A 122 36.22 17.44 19.95
C CYS A 122 36.71 16.05 20.30
N PHE A 123 38.02 15.82 20.15
CA PHE A 123 38.68 14.57 20.55
C PHE A 123 39.54 14.82 21.80
N VAL A 124 39.48 13.89 22.75
CA VAL A 124 40.32 13.88 23.96
C VAL A 124 41.19 12.63 23.94
N SER A 125 42.49 12.81 24.13
CA SER A 125 43.44 11.71 24.29
C SER A 125 43.21 11.01 25.63
N LEU A 126 43.15 9.68 25.59
CA LEU A 126 43.18 8.80 26.76
C LEU A 126 44.59 8.25 27.01
N GLY A 127 45.60 8.73 26.26
CA GLY A 127 46.97 8.22 26.29
C GLY A 127 47.19 6.99 25.39
N SER A 128 48.46 6.69 25.11
CA SER A 128 48.89 5.49 24.37
C SER A 128 48.23 5.29 22.99
N GLY A 129 47.89 6.38 22.30
CA GLY A 129 47.25 6.34 20.98
C GLY A 129 45.73 6.16 21.00
N ASN A 130 45.12 6.10 22.19
CA ASN A 130 43.67 5.98 22.35
C ASN A 130 43.02 7.36 22.42
N TRP A 131 41.95 7.57 21.65
CA TRP A 131 41.21 8.83 21.61
C TRP A 131 39.71 8.60 21.74
N ARG A 132 39.04 9.54 22.40
CA ARG A 132 37.58 9.60 22.48
C ARG A 132 37.06 10.89 21.87
N CYS A 133 36.18 10.77 20.90
CA CYS A 133 35.33 11.87 20.45
C CYS A 133 34.28 12.14 21.54
N VAL A 134 34.40 13.29 22.22
CA VAL A 134 33.50 13.69 23.32
C VAL A 134 32.37 14.61 22.85
N SER A 135 32.52 15.20 21.67
CA SER A 135 31.49 15.98 20.99
C SER A 135 31.70 15.87 19.49
N TYR A 136 30.61 15.78 18.74
CA TYR A 136 30.61 15.86 17.29
C TYR A 136 29.34 16.59 16.86
N THR A 137 29.46 17.57 15.98
CA THR A 137 28.36 18.38 15.45
C THR A 137 28.49 18.42 13.93
N ARG A 138 27.45 18.00 13.20
CA ARG A 138 27.44 18.15 11.74
C ARG A 138 27.09 19.58 11.34
N ALA A 139 27.72 20.09 10.28
CA ALA A 139 27.40 21.39 9.70
C ALA A 139 25.93 21.50 9.25
N SER A 140 25.33 20.36 8.86
CA SER A 140 23.91 20.28 8.49
C SER A 140 22.94 20.33 9.68
N GLY A 141 23.43 20.27 10.93
CA GLY A 141 22.60 20.11 12.12
C GLY A 141 22.05 18.69 12.34
N ASN A 142 22.31 17.74 11.43
CA ASN A 142 21.81 16.37 11.54
C ASN A 142 22.51 15.58 12.66
N ASN A 143 21.71 14.85 13.46
CA ASN A 143 22.18 13.95 14.52
C ASN A 143 23.29 13.00 14.04
N VAL A 144 24.40 12.94 14.79
CA VAL A 144 25.60 12.14 14.44
C VAL A 144 25.28 10.65 14.29
N LEU A 145 24.35 10.16 15.12
CA LEU A 145 23.74 8.84 15.07
C LEU A 145 23.14 8.53 13.69
N ASN A 146 23.59 7.45 13.04
CA ASN A 146 22.96 6.92 11.82
C ASN A 146 21.54 6.36 12.06
N ALA A 147 21.19 6.07 13.32
CA ALA A 147 19.87 5.60 13.72
C ALA A 147 19.01 6.76 14.26
N SER A 148 18.12 7.29 13.42
CA SER A 148 16.97 8.09 13.88
C SER A 148 15.87 7.17 14.40
N THR A 149 16.15 6.46 15.50
CA THR A 149 15.12 5.73 16.25
C THR A 149 14.43 6.68 17.22
N PHE A 150 13.11 6.75 17.11
CA PHE A 150 12.26 7.50 18.03
C PHE A 150 11.73 6.55 19.11
N SER A 151 11.38 7.07 20.28
CA SER A 151 10.58 6.33 21.28
C SER A 151 9.21 5.97 20.70
N ASP A 152 8.47 5.05 21.30
CA ASP A 152 7.15 4.65 20.78
C ASP A 152 6.14 5.81 20.73
N GLY A 153 6.21 6.74 21.69
CA GLY A 153 5.23 7.81 21.84
C GLY A 153 3.86 7.29 22.28
N THR A 154 2.87 8.18 22.32
CA THR A 154 1.47 7.85 22.61
C THR A 154 0.54 8.67 21.72
N VAL A 155 -0.77 8.36 21.75
CA VAL A 155 -1.76 9.09 20.95
C VAL A 155 -1.86 10.58 21.31
N GLY A 156 -1.60 10.96 22.57
CA GLY A 156 -1.60 12.36 23.04
C GLY A 156 -0.21 12.99 23.18
N ALA A 157 0.84 12.26 22.81
CA ALA A 157 2.23 12.75 22.75
C ALA A 157 3.00 11.88 21.72
N PRO A 158 2.85 12.15 20.42
CA PRO A 158 3.45 11.32 19.37
C PRO A 158 4.97 11.40 19.37
N ALA A 159 5.61 10.34 18.88
CA ALA A 159 7.06 10.19 18.82
C ALA A 159 7.74 11.16 17.85
N ILE A 160 7.04 11.47 16.75
CA ILE A 160 7.40 12.48 15.75
C ILE A 160 6.22 13.45 15.71
N THR A 161 6.44 14.71 16.03
CA THR A 161 5.38 15.72 16.18
C THR A 161 5.85 17.10 15.69
N PHE A 162 4.95 18.08 15.63
CA PHE A 162 5.23 19.43 15.14
C PHE A 162 5.45 20.38 16.31
N ALA A 163 6.44 21.28 16.22
CA ALA A 163 6.84 22.13 17.35
C ALA A 163 5.74 23.07 17.90
N ALA A 164 4.70 23.35 17.11
CA ALA A 164 3.53 24.15 17.50
C ALA A 164 2.27 23.32 17.79
N ASP A 165 2.31 22.01 17.58
CA ASP A 165 1.19 21.08 17.67
C ASP A 165 1.73 19.71 18.11
N LEU A 166 1.86 19.55 19.43
CA LEU A 166 2.56 18.44 20.09
C LEU A 166 1.71 17.17 20.24
N ASP A 167 0.43 17.21 19.86
CA ASP A 167 -0.48 16.06 19.91
C ASP A 167 -0.85 15.51 18.51
N THR A 168 -0.32 16.14 17.46
CA THR A 168 -0.40 15.69 16.06
C THR A 168 0.93 15.12 15.59
N GLY A 169 0.91 13.97 14.91
CA GLY A 169 2.14 13.30 14.48
C GLY A 169 2.06 11.78 14.29
N PHE A 170 3.19 11.09 14.45
CA PHE A 170 3.30 9.62 14.33
C PHE A 170 3.69 8.98 15.66
N TYR A 171 3.08 7.85 16.00
CA TYR A 171 3.42 7.05 17.19
C TYR A 171 3.27 5.54 16.91
N ARG A 172 3.80 4.69 17.80
CA ARG A 172 3.75 3.23 17.70
C ARG A 172 2.86 2.67 18.81
N SER A 173 1.65 2.22 18.49
CA SER A 173 0.71 1.69 19.51
C SER A 173 1.02 0.27 19.98
N GLY A 174 1.91 -0.44 19.29
CA GLY A 174 2.22 -1.85 19.56
C GLY A 174 3.26 -2.42 18.60
N THR A 175 3.58 -3.70 18.76
CA THR A 175 4.51 -4.41 17.87
C THR A 175 3.99 -4.36 16.44
N ASN A 176 4.86 -3.99 15.49
CA ASN A 176 4.54 -3.89 14.06
C ASN A 176 3.31 -3.00 13.74
N THR A 177 3.01 -2.00 14.56
CA THR A 177 1.82 -1.13 14.40
C THR A 177 2.20 0.33 14.54
N VAL A 178 2.05 1.09 13.45
CA VAL A 178 2.28 2.55 13.42
C VAL A 178 0.96 3.29 13.24
N ASN A 179 0.82 4.42 13.92
CA ASN A 179 -0.39 5.22 13.97
C ASN A 179 -0.11 6.67 13.61
N VAL A 180 -1.12 7.33 13.07
CA VAL A 180 -1.16 8.78 12.90
C VAL A 180 -2.07 9.35 13.97
N ALA A 181 -1.55 10.29 14.75
CA ALA A 181 -2.30 11.10 15.69
C ALA A 181 -2.58 12.49 15.09
N ALA A 182 -3.75 13.05 15.39
CA ALA A 182 -4.06 14.46 15.15
C ALA A 182 -5.02 14.95 16.24
N GLY A 183 -4.74 16.09 16.87
CA GLY A 183 -5.56 16.59 17.98
C GLY A 183 -5.60 15.64 19.18
N GLY A 184 -4.55 14.84 19.40
CA GLY A 184 -4.49 13.81 20.43
C GLY A 184 -5.32 12.54 20.15
N ALA A 185 -5.80 12.33 18.92
CA ALA A 185 -6.63 11.19 18.54
C ALA A 185 -6.02 10.35 17.38
N SER A 186 -6.18 9.02 17.45
CA SER A 186 -5.66 8.09 16.41
C SER A 186 -6.53 8.12 15.15
N VAL A 187 -6.11 8.88 14.14
CA VAL A 187 -6.83 9.03 12.86
C VAL A 187 -6.48 7.97 11.81
N ALA A 188 -5.35 7.28 11.95
CA ALA A 188 -5.01 6.11 11.14
C ALA A 188 -4.17 5.10 11.96
N SER A 189 -4.31 3.81 11.63
CA SER A 189 -3.58 2.71 12.26
C SER A 189 -3.16 1.69 11.20
N PHE A 190 -1.87 1.42 11.11
CA PHE A 190 -1.26 0.52 10.15
C PHE A 190 -0.52 -0.58 10.93
N ALA A 191 -1.24 -1.67 11.21
CA ALA A 191 -0.72 -2.88 11.83
C ALA A 191 -0.18 -3.87 10.77
N ALA A 192 0.49 -4.93 11.23
CA ALA A 192 0.75 -6.09 10.38
C ALA A 192 -0.58 -6.64 9.82
N ALA A 193 -0.71 -6.64 8.49
CA ALA A 193 -1.93 -6.92 7.70
C ALA A 193 -3.00 -5.80 7.68
N VAL A 194 -2.67 -4.64 7.10
CA VAL A 194 -3.64 -3.58 6.73
C VAL A 194 -3.63 -3.31 5.22
N GLY A 195 -4.83 -3.20 4.62
CA GLY A 195 -5.03 -2.84 3.21
C GLY A 195 -5.06 -1.33 2.97
N ILE A 196 -4.54 -0.88 1.82
CA ILE A 196 -4.28 0.53 1.46
C ILE A 196 -4.96 0.86 0.11
N THR A 197 -5.30 2.12 -0.17
CA THR A 197 -6.07 2.51 -1.38
C THR A 197 -5.59 3.86 -1.99
N PRO A 198 -5.25 3.97 -3.30
CA PRO A 198 -4.13 4.82 -3.77
C PRO A 198 -4.49 5.89 -4.85
N THR A 199 -3.49 6.58 -5.41
CA THR A 199 -3.62 7.71 -6.38
C THR A 199 -4.20 7.38 -7.77
N THR A 200 -4.46 6.11 -8.09
CA THR A 200 -5.22 5.71 -9.29
C THR A 200 -6.69 5.40 -9.00
N THR A 201 -7.05 5.03 -7.76
CA THR A 201 -8.43 5.09 -7.22
C THR A 201 -8.43 4.94 -5.70
N PHE A 202 -8.98 5.92 -4.99
CA PHE A 202 -9.02 6.09 -3.53
C PHE A 202 -10.48 5.99 -3.01
N THR A 203 -10.69 5.77 -1.71
CA THR A 203 -12.04 5.75 -1.09
C THR A 203 -12.13 6.72 0.08
N VAL A 204 -13.23 7.48 0.15
CA VAL A 204 -13.19 8.93 0.41
C VAL A 204 -14.40 9.40 1.24
N SER A 205 -14.20 10.40 2.12
CA SER A 205 -15.00 11.66 2.18
C SER A 205 -15.36 12.16 3.59
N GLY A 206 -15.66 13.46 3.68
CA GLY A 206 -16.61 14.01 4.66
C GLY A 206 -18.06 13.65 4.31
N GLY A 207 -18.32 12.34 4.08
CA GLY A 207 -19.60 11.76 3.67
C GLY A 207 -19.58 11.05 2.31
N THR A 208 -19.18 9.75 2.27
CA THR A 208 -19.49 8.68 1.29
C THR A 208 -18.77 7.36 1.71
N THR A 209 -19.11 6.21 1.13
CA THR A 209 -18.90 4.83 1.68
C THR A 209 -17.58 4.11 1.30
N ILE A 210 -17.43 2.83 1.69
CA ILE A 210 -16.18 2.18 2.18
C ILE A 210 -16.02 0.70 1.70
N THR A 211 -14.79 0.13 1.70
CA THR A 211 -14.47 -1.30 1.38
C THR A 211 -13.91 -2.07 2.59
N LEU A 212 -14.31 -3.33 2.79
CA LEU A 212 -14.26 -4.03 4.08
C LEU A 212 -13.79 -5.50 3.98
N THR A 213 -13.13 -6.00 5.03
CA THR A 213 -12.75 -7.42 5.20
C THR A 213 -13.53 -8.01 6.38
N PRO A 214 -14.60 -8.79 6.15
CA PRO A 214 -15.51 -9.15 7.23
C PRO A 214 -15.36 -10.62 7.67
N GLY A 215 -15.71 -10.90 8.94
CA GLY A 215 -15.49 -12.19 9.59
C GLY A 215 -16.41 -13.31 9.09
N ALA A 216 -16.21 -14.54 9.59
CA ALA A 216 -16.97 -15.72 9.17
C ALA A 216 -18.50 -15.47 9.20
N GLY A 217 -19.14 -15.56 8.02
CA GLY A 217 -20.56 -15.24 7.82
C GLY A 217 -20.83 -13.87 7.16
N SER A 218 -19.95 -13.38 6.27
CA SER A 218 -20.02 -12.02 5.71
C SER A 218 -19.57 -11.90 4.24
N ASP A 219 -20.01 -10.84 3.55
CA ASP A 219 -19.92 -10.68 2.08
C ASP A 219 -19.00 -9.54 1.57
N PHE A 220 -18.69 -9.55 0.27
CA PHE A 220 -17.79 -8.62 -0.45
C PHE A 220 -18.50 -7.91 -1.62
N THR A 221 -18.22 -6.61 -1.84
CA THR A 221 -18.88 -5.76 -2.86
C THR A 221 -17.84 -5.01 -3.73
N VAL A 222 -18.04 -4.94 -5.05
CA VAL A 222 -17.02 -4.56 -6.06
C VAL A 222 -17.45 -3.38 -6.94
N THR A 223 -16.50 -2.54 -7.40
CA THR A 223 -16.79 -1.44 -8.35
C THR A 223 -15.60 -1.08 -9.29
N PRO A 224 -15.59 -1.42 -10.61
CA PRO A 224 -14.50 -1.08 -11.55
C PRO A 224 -14.64 0.26 -12.30
N ALA A 225 -13.51 0.74 -12.84
CA ALA A 225 -13.41 1.73 -13.92
C ALA A 225 -12.71 1.12 -15.14
N LEU A 226 -13.11 1.54 -16.35
CA LEU A 226 -12.64 0.99 -17.63
C LEU A 226 -11.55 1.84 -18.26
N ASN A 227 -10.61 1.22 -18.97
CA ASN A 227 -9.72 1.96 -19.89
C ASN A 227 -9.36 1.13 -21.14
N ALA A 228 -9.53 1.76 -22.30
CA ALA A 228 -9.21 1.31 -23.67
C ALA A 228 -10.00 0.10 -24.27
N SER A 229 -10.51 0.34 -25.49
CA SER A 229 -11.08 -0.63 -26.45
C SER A 229 -12.25 -1.53 -26.01
N GLY A 230 -13.47 -1.01 -26.16
CA GLY A 230 -14.56 -1.76 -26.81
C GLY A 230 -15.30 -2.87 -26.05
N ALA A 231 -15.10 -3.03 -24.73
CA ALA A 231 -15.85 -3.99 -23.91
C ALA A 231 -16.28 -3.38 -22.56
N GLY A 232 -17.42 -3.80 -22.03
CA GLY A 232 -17.98 -3.30 -20.76
C GLY A 232 -17.41 -3.96 -19.50
N GLY A 233 -17.67 -3.35 -18.34
CA GLY A 233 -17.49 -3.94 -17.01
C GLY A 233 -18.53 -3.35 -16.07
N ASN A 234 -19.10 -4.13 -15.13
CA ASN A 234 -20.24 -3.61 -14.36
C ASN A 234 -19.90 -2.91 -13.06
N VAL A 235 -20.65 -1.83 -12.83
CA VAL A 235 -20.87 -1.13 -11.58
C VAL A 235 -22.29 -0.60 -11.52
N VAL A 236 -22.75 -0.20 -10.33
CA VAL A 236 -23.82 0.79 -10.21
C VAL A 236 -23.28 2.13 -10.72
N LEU A 237 -23.19 2.23 -12.04
CA LEU A 237 -22.71 3.38 -12.80
C LEU A 237 -23.90 4.33 -12.90
N SER A 238 -23.82 5.48 -12.22
CA SER A 238 -24.90 6.46 -12.18
C SER A 238 -24.40 7.82 -12.63
N GLY A 239 -25.20 8.51 -13.44
CA GLY A 239 -24.95 9.90 -13.78
C GLY A 239 -25.18 10.80 -12.57
N ALA A 240 -24.43 11.91 -12.50
CA ALA A 240 -24.67 12.95 -11.51
C ALA A 240 -26.12 13.47 -11.60
N GLN A 241 -26.62 14.04 -10.49
CA GLN A 241 -27.98 14.55 -10.40
C GLN A 241 -28.23 15.60 -11.52
N GLY A 242 -29.12 15.27 -12.47
CA GLY A 242 -29.38 16.07 -13.69
C GLY A 242 -29.11 15.37 -15.03
N SER A 243 -28.65 14.10 -15.06
CA SER A 243 -28.31 13.33 -16.28
C SER A 243 -29.35 12.23 -16.65
N THR A 244 -29.24 11.59 -17.84
CA THR A 244 -30.33 10.81 -18.47
C THR A 244 -30.02 9.39 -19.08
N SER A 245 -29.13 8.47 -18.56
CA SER A 245 -28.93 6.99 -18.96
C SER A 245 -28.01 6.03 -18.04
N GLY A 246 -27.97 4.63 -18.11
CA GLY A 246 -27.38 3.56 -17.13
C GLY A 246 -26.87 2.06 -17.54
N GLY A 247 -26.71 0.98 -16.66
CA GLY A 247 -25.97 -0.38 -16.85
C GLY A 247 -26.29 -1.79 -16.08
N SER A 248 -25.45 -2.91 -16.05
CA SER A 248 -25.77 -4.40 -15.66
C SER A 248 -24.65 -5.53 -15.30
N ILE A 249 -24.87 -6.67 -14.51
CA ILE A 249 -23.93 -7.51 -13.58
C ILE A 249 -23.62 -9.11 -13.70
N SER A 250 -22.79 -9.84 -12.83
CA SER A 250 -22.39 -11.35 -12.78
C SER A 250 -21.75 -12.01 -11.44
N LEU A 251 -21.53 -13.40 -11.23
CA LEU A 251 -21.19 -14.20 -9.94
C LEU A 251 -20.57 -15.71 -9.97
N GLN A 252 -19.97 -16.30 -8.87
CA GLN A 252 -19.53 -17.77 -8.66
C GLN A 252 -19.44 -18.30 -7.16
N PRO A 253 -19.67 -19.61 -6.78
CA PRO A 253 -19.64 -20.15 -5.39
C PRO A 253 -18.36 -20.89 -4.91
N GLY A 254 -18.25 -21.18 -3.60
CA GLY A 254 -17.10 -21.85 -2.93
C GLY A 254 -17.26 -23.36 -2.58
N SER A 255 -16.18 -24.02 -2.16
CA SER A 255 -16.02 -25.49 -2.10
C SER A 255 -16.65 -26.23 -0.89
N GLY A 256 -17.45 -25.55 -0.06
CA GLY A 256 -18.01 -26.10 1.18
C GLY A 256 -19.42 -26.66 1.05
N GLY A 257 -19.55 -27.94 0.70
CA GLY A 257 -20.69 -28.82 1.06
C GLY A 257 -22.10 -28.55 0.48
N SER A 258 -22.41 -27.34 0.02
CA SER A 258 -23.68 -27.05 -0.68
C SER A 258 -23.42 -26.24 -1.95
N THR A 259 -23.32 -26.97 -3.06
CA THR A 259 -23.17 -26.39 -4.40
C THR A 259 -24.48 -25.74 -4.83
N ASN A 260 -24.45 -24.41 -5.06
CA ASN A 260 -25.05 -23.72 -6.21
C ASN A 260 -24.86 -22.19 -6.09
N GLY A 261 -24.05 -21.61 -6.99
CA GLY A 261 -24.14 -20.19 -7.31
C GLY A 261 -25.08 -20.00 -8.49
N THR A 262 -25.75 -18.85 -8.58
CA THR A 262 -26.73 -18.57 -9.65
C THR A 262 -26.54 -17.17 -10.21
N ILE A 263 -26.73 -17.04 -11.52
CA ILE A 263 -26.78 -15.75 -12.25
C ILE A 263 -28.25 -15.49 -12.58
N GLU A 264 -28.75 -14.30 -12.23
CA GLU A 264 -30.17 -13.99 -12.32
C GLU A 264 -30.42 -12.69 -13.08
N PHE A 265 -30.95 -12.79 -14.31
CA PHE A 265 -31.37 -11.64 -15.11
C PHE A 265 -32.84 -11.33 -14.83
N LYS A 266 -33.11 -10.33 -13.98
CA LYS A 266 -34.48 -9.95 -13.57
C LYS A 266 -35.08 -8.89 -14.47
N ARG A 267 -36.38 -8.98 -14.76
CA ARG A 267 -37.12 -7.85 -15.36
C ARG A 267 -37.62 -6.92 -14.25
N VAL A 268 -37.23 -5.65 -14.32
CA VAL A 268 -37.27 -4.71 -13.18
C VAL A 268 -38.67 -4.49 -12.59
N THR A 269 -39.75 -4.60 -13.39
CA THR A 269 -41.12 -4.28 -12.96
C THR A 269 -41.67 -5.21 -11.87
N PHE A 270 -41.23 -6.47 -11.80
CA PHE A 270 -41.84 -7.48 -10.90
C PHE A 270 -40.84 -8.36 -10.13
N ASN A 271 -39.53 -8.13 -10.29
CA ASN A 271 -38.47 -8.84 -9.55
C ASN A 271 -38.40 -10.37 -9.78
N GLU A 272 -38.95 -10.82 -10.90
CA GLU A 272 -38.94 -12.22 -11.38
C GLU A 272 -37.81 -12.43 -12.42
N SER A 273 -37.25 -13.65 -12.46
CA SER A 273 -36.25 -14.07 -13.46
C SER A 273 -36.83 -14.03 -14.88
N ALA A 274 -36.25 -13.22 -15.76
CA ALA A 274 -36.63 -13.15 -17.18
C ALA A 274 -36.02 -14.30 -17.99
N ILE A 275 -34.74 -14.61 -17.74
CA ILE A 275 -34.02 -15.78 -18.26
C ILE A 275 -33.09 -16.27 -17.14
N ARG A 276 -33.12 -17.57 -16.86
CA ARG A 276 -32.24 -18.22 -15.88
C ARG A 276 -31.58 -19.46 -16.50
N ILE A 277 -30.33 -19.69 -16.15
CA ILE A 277 -29.60 -20.93 -16.47
C ILE A 277 -29.22 -21.58 -15.14
N THR A 278 -29.45 -22.89 -15.00
CA THR A 278 -29.17 -23.60 -13.74
C THR A 278 -27.76 -24.17 -13.69
N ALA A 279 -27.30 -24.51 -12.48
CA ALA A 279 -26.01 -25.13 -12.23
C ALA A 279 -25.80 -26.52 -12.87
N LYS A 280 -26.81 -27.08 -13.55
CA LYS A 280 -26.69 -28.28 -14.40
C LYS A 280 -26.57 -27.97 -15.90
N GLY A 281 -26.40 -26.70 -16.28
CA GLY A 281 -26.18 -26.26 -17.66
C GLY A 281 -27.45 -26.12 -18.52
N HIS A 282 -28.64 -26.24 -17.94
CA HIS A 282 -29.90 -26.10 -18.67
C HIS A 282 -30.45 -24.67 -18.58
N PHE A 283 -31.00 -24.15 -19.68
CA PHE A 283 -31.92 -23.00 -19.64
C PHE A 283 -33.18 -23.39 -18.85
N VAL A 284 -33.50 -22.61 -17.81
CA VAL A 284 -34.67 -22.81 -16.95
C VAL A 284 -35.45 -21.51 -16.89
N GLY A 285 -36.08 -21.19 -18.02
CA GLY A 285 -37.38 -20.52 -18.07
C GLY A 285 -38.49 -21.57 -18.12
N LEU A 286 -38.43 -22.58 -17.24
CA LEU A 286 -39.32 -23.74 -17.22
C LEU A 286 -39.64 -24.08 -15.75
N GLU A 287 -40.94 -24.21 -15.46
CA GLU A 287 -41.55 -24.37 -14.12
C GLU A 287 -41.45 -23.14 -13.19
N GLY A 288 -42.59 -22.70 -12.65
CA GLY A 288 -42.62 -21.84 -11.46
C GLY A 288 -43.25 -20.45 -11.60
N ALA A 289 -43.74 -20.05 -12.77
CA ALA A 289 -44.81 -19.05 -12.78
C ALA A 289 -46.06 -19.71 -12.21
N GLY A 290 -46.70 -19.10 -11.20
CA GLY A 290 -48.00 -19.57 -10.72
C GLY A 290 -49.01 -19.61 -11.89
N ASP A 291 -49.97 -20.53 -11.83
CA ASP A 291 -50.77 -21.03 -12.96
C ASP A 291 -51.37 -19.97 -13.93
N ALA A 292 -51.52 -18.72 -13.46
CA ALA A 292 -51.97 -17.57 -14.23
C ALA A 292 -51.04 -17.08 -15.37
N ARG A 293 -49.86 -17.67 -15.59
CA ARG A 293 -48.89 -17.22 -16.63
C ARG A 293 -48.26 -18.33 -17.49
N ILE A 294 -48.83 -19.54 -17.44
CA ILE A 294 -48.44 -20.64 -18.32
C ILE A 294 -49.34 -20.57 -19.57
N PRO A 295 -48.79 -20.50 -20.80
CA PRO A 295 -49.60 -20.55 -22.01
C PRO A 295 -50.39 -21.87 -22.08
N VAL A 296 -51.60 -21.84 -22.63
CA VAL A 296 -52.54 -22.97 -22.63
C VAL A 296 -52.71 -23.50 -24.05
N ILE A 297 -52.64 -24.83 -24.22
CA ILE A 297 -52.98 -25.47 -25.49
C ILE A 297 -54.51 -25.40 -25.65
N ALA A 298 -54.97 -24.56 -26.57
CA ALA A 298 -56.39 -24.34 -26.85
C ALA A 298 -56.97 -25.44 -27.76
N SER A 299 -56.17 -25.97 -28.69
CA SER A 299 -56.56 -27.08 -29.56
C SER A 299 -55.36 -27.78 -30.20
N GLY A 300 -55.57 -29.02 -30.67
CA GLY A 300 -54.57 -29.82 -31.37
C GLY A 300 -53.58 -30.52 -30.43
N GLY A 301 -52.51 -31.07 -31.01
CA GLY A 301 -51.42 -31.71 -30.24
C GLY A 301 -51.68 -33.15 -29.77
N GLY A 302 -52.78 -33.77 -30.18
CA GLY A 302 -53.18 -35.13 -29.76
C GLY A 302 -54.07 -35.12 -28.50
N SER A 303 -54.33 -36.28 -27.91
CA SER A 303 -55.13 -36.39 -26.68
C SER A 303 -54.25 -36.25 -25.44
N ILE A 304 -54.62 -35.35 -24.53
CA ILE A 304 -53.87 -35.01 -23.31
C ILE A 304 -52.43 -34.52 -23.61
N PRO A 305 -52.24 -33.51 -24.47
CA PRO A 305 -50.94 -32.85 -24.61
C PRO A 305 -50.62 -32.04 -23.35
N LYS A 306 -49.34 -31.77 -23.10
CA LYS A 306 -48.88 -31.01 -21.92
C LYS A 306 -48.04 -29.81 -22.34
N ILE A 307 -48.15 -28.71 -21.61
CA ILE A 307 -47.40 -27.48 -21.82
C ILE A 307 -46.75 -27.03 -20.52
N VAL A 308 -45.47 -26.61 -20.59
CA VAL A 308 -44.69 -26.12 -19.46
C VAL A 308 -43.81 -24.96 -19.93
N GLY A 309 -43.80 -23.84 -19.18
CA GLY A 309 -43.00 -22.66 -19.49
C GLY A 309 -43.76 -21.37 -19.24
N SER A 310 -43.45 -20.35 -20.04
CA SER A 310 -44.07 -19.02 -20.03
C SER A 310 -44.29 -18.53 -21.46
N ASP A 311 -45.02 -17.44 -21.64
CA ASP A 311 -45.32 -16.90 -22.99
C ASP A 311 -44.09 -16.54 -23.84
N LEU A 312 -42.91 -16.35 -23.23
CA LEU A 312 -41.66 -16.06 -23.94
C LEU A 312 -40.87 -17.32 -24.34
N ALA A 313 -41.04 -18.42 -23.61
CA ALA A 313 -40.42 -19.70 -23.91
C ALA A 313 -41.19 -20.83 -23.23
N PHE A 314 -41.66 -21.80 -24.02
CA PHE A 314 -42.43 -22.93 -23.52
C PHE A 314 -42.23 -24.19 -24.36
N LYS A 315 -42.56 -25.31 -23.74
CA LYS A 315 -42.41 -26.65 -24.25
C LYS A 315 -43.78 -27.32 -24.35
N ILE A 316 -44.11 -27.86 -25.52
CA ILE A 316 -45.29 -28.72 -25.74
C ILE A 316 -44.82 -30.17 -25.81
N THR A 317 -45.36 -31.05 -24.99
CA THR A 317 -45.26 -32.51 -25.16
C THR A 317 -46.56 -33.00 -25.81
N LEU A 318 -46.45 -33.65 -26.98
CA LEU A 318 -47.59 -34.12 -27.75
C LEU A 318 -48.29 -35.30 -27.06
N GLY A 319 -49.62 -35.25 -27.05
CA GLY A 319 -50.51 -36.29 -26.56
C GLY A 319 -50.58 -37.50 -27.49
N THR A 320 -51.52 -38.42 -27.25
CA THR A 320 -51.70 -39.59 -28.11
C THR A 320 -52.39 -39.24 -29.43
N SER A 321 -51.92 -39.85 -30.52
CA SER A 321 -52.42 -39.62 -31.90
C SER A 321 -52.43 -38.14 -32.34
N PRO A 322 -51.29 -37.44 -32.29
CA PRO A 322 -51.20 -36.07 -32.81
C PRO A 322 -51.23 -36.10 -34.35
N SER A 323 -52.39 -35.79 -34.92
CA SER A 323 -52.59 -35.75 -36.38
C SER A 323 -51.94 -34.50 -37.01
N THR A 324 -52.11 -34.31 -38.32
CA THR A 324 -51.66 -33.13 -39.08
C THR A 324 -52.43 -31.84 -38.80
N THR A 325 -53.34 -31.81 -37.81
CA THR A 325 -54.08 -30.60 -37.45
C THR A 325 -53.22 -29.57 -36.74
N GLU A 326 -53.59 -28.30 -36.90
CA GLU A 326 -52.92 -27.18 -36.24
C GLU A 326 -53.00 -27.26 -34.72
N ILE A 327 -51.88 -26.93 -34.07
CA ILE A 327 -51.78 -26.82 -32.61
C ILE A 327 -51.89 -25.34 -32.26
N ALA A 328 -52.99 -24.94 -31.63
CA ALA A 328 -53.19 -23.57 -31.17
C ALA A 328 -52.83 -23.45 -29.70
N VAL A 329 -51.92 -22.53 -29.37
CA VAL A 329 -51.53 -22.19 -28.01
C VAL A 329 -51.93 -20.74 -27.75
N THR A 330 -52.75 -20.52 -26.72
CA THR A 330 -53.10 -19.18 -26.24
C THR A 330 -52.05 -18.74 -25.24
N PHE A 331 -51.48 -17.56 -25.44
CA PHE A 331 -50.58 -16.95 -24.46
C PHE A 331 -51.39 -16.52 -23.23
N ALA A 332 -50.81 -16.66 -22.04
CA ALA A 332 -51.44 -16.21 -20.81
C ALA A 332 -51.52 -14.67 -20.74
N GLN A 333 -50.69 -13.95 -21.51
CA GLN A 333 -50.75 -12.51 -21.71
C GLN A 333 -50.86 -12.15 -23.20
N THR A 334 -51.51 -11.03 -23.48
CA THR A 334 -51.56 -10.46 -24.83
C THR A 334 -50.40 -9.50 -25.03
N PHE A 335 -49.56 -9.78 -26.04
CA PHE A 335 -48.53 -8.87 -26.52
C PHE A 335 -49.18 -7.70 -27.27
N THR A 336 -48.60 -6.49 -27.17
CA THR A 336 -49.05 -5.33 -27.95
C THR A 336 -48.97 -5.57 -29.46
N TYR A 337 -47.92 -6.27 -29.90
CA TYR A 337 -47.67 -6.65 -31.29
C TYR A 337 -47.44 -8.15 -31.42
N ALA A 338 -47.82 -8.73 -32.56
CA ALA A 338 -47.62 -10.15 -32.81
C ALA A 338 -46.11 -10.48 -32.78
N PRO A 339 -45.65 -11.34 -31.84
CA PRO A 339 -44.23 -11.63 -31.65
C PRO A 339 -43.66 -12.47 -32.81
N MET A 340 -42.33 -12.52 -32.91
CA MET A 340 -41.69 -13.55 -33.72
C MET A 340 -41.70 -14.87 -32.94
N VAL A 341 -41.97 -15.98 -33.61
CA VAL A 341 -41.94 -17.30 -32.97
C VAL A 341 -41.11 -18.27 -33.81
N ILE A 342 -40.26 -19.00 -33.11
CA ILE A 342 -39.52 -20.14 -33.64
C ILE A 342 -40.02 -21.36 -32.87
N ALA A 343 -40.52 -22.35 -33.60
CA ALA A 343 -40.91 -23.64 -33.05
C ALA A 343 -40.06 -24.72 -33.71
N GLN A 344 -39.42 -25.55 -32.91
CA GLN A 344 -38.65 -26.71 -33.37
C GLN A 344 -39.29 -27.98 -32.83
N TYR A 345 -39.52 -28.94 -33.72
CA TYR A 345 -39.91 -30.28 -33.32
C TYR A 345 -38.66 -31.05 -32.86
N GLN A 346 -38.81 -31.93 -31.87
CA GLN A 346 -37.75 -32.79 -31.33
C GLN A 346 -37.05 -33.69 -32.37
N SER A 347 -37.61 -33.78 -33.59
CA SER A 347 -36.90 -34.30 -34.77
C SER A 347 -36.80 -33.20 -35.82
N ASP A 348 -35.57 -32.90 -36.24
CA ASP A 348 -35.21 -31.74 -37.08
C ASP A 348 -35.78 -31.78 -38.51
N HIS A 349 -36.45 -32.87 -38.89
CA HIS A 349 -36.91 -33.14 -40.26
C HIS A 349 -38.40 -32.87 -40.51
N ILE A 350 -39.17 -32.41 -39.51
CA ILE A 350 -40.57 -31.98 -39.73
C ILE A 350 -40.62 -30.45 -39.86
N ALA A 351 -41.01 -29.97 -41.04
CA ALA A 351 -41.24 -28.54 -41.26
C ALA A 351 -42.46 -28.06 -40.44
N LEU A 352 -42.20 -27.12 -39.53
CA LEU A 352 -43.22 -26.43 -38.75
C LEU A 352 -43.42 -25.02 -39.27
N ARG A 353 -44.68 -24.61 -39.43
CA ARG A 353 -45.04 -23.20 -39.62
C ARG A 353 -45.69 -22.68 -38.35
N ALA A 354 -44.93 -21.93 -37.55
CA ALA A 354 -45.47 -21.18 -36.42
C ALA A 354 -45.93 -19.79 -36.88
N VAL A 355 -47.17 -19.42 -36.58
CA VAL A 355 -47.73 -18.09 -36.83
C VAL A 355 -48.27 -17.53 -35.54
N ALA A 356 -47.69 -16.43 -35.09
CA ALA A 356 -48.16 -15.74 -33.90
C ALA A 356 -49.21 -14.68 -34.22
N THR A 357 -50.10 -14.51 -33.27
CA THR A 357 -50.98 -13.36 -33.07
C THR A 357 -50.55 -12.66 -31.78
N THR A 358 -51.18 -11.55 -31.43
CA THR A 358 -50.94 -10.86 -30.16
C THR A 358 -51.26 -11.72 -28.93
N SER A 359 -52.19 -12.67 -29.01
CA SER A 359 -52.68 -13.46 -27.88
C SER A 359 -52.38 -14.97 -27.96
N GLY A 360 -51.57 -15.43 -28.92
CA GLY A 360 -51.24 -16.84 -29.06
C GLY A 360 -50.47 -17.18 -30.32
N VAL A 361 -50.06 -18.45 -30.46
CA VAL A 361 -49.39 -19.00 -31.65
C VAL A 361 -50.11 -20.25 -32.16
N THR A 362 -50.26 -20.33 -33.47
CA THR A 362 -50.72 -21.52 -34.18
C THR A 362 -49.52 -22.20 -34.83
N ILE A 363 -49.35 -23.49 -34.58
CA ILE A 363 -48.28 -24.33 -35.14
C ILE A 363 -48.89 -25.32 -36.11
N THR A 364 -48.65 -25.10 -37.41
CA THR A 364 -49.13 -25.97 -38.50
C THR A 364 -48.02 -26.96 -38.88
N PRO A 365 -48.19 -28.28 -38.66
CA PRO A 365 -47.22 -29.29 -39.09
C PRO A 365 -47.41 -29.66 -40.57
N ALA A 366 -46.31 -29.83 -41.32
CA ALA A 366 -46.39 -30.24 -42.73
C ALA A 366 -46.65 -31.75 -42.94
N SER A 367 -46.54 -32.57 -41.90
CA SER A 367 -46.73 -34.03 -41.93
C SER A 367 -47.17 -34.55 -40.54
N THR A 368 -47.50 -35.84 -40.45
CA THR A 368 -48.00 -36.46 -39.21
C THR A 368 -46.97 -36.42 -38.08
N MET A 369 -47.44 -36.07 -36.88
CA MET A 369 -46.61 -35.99 -35.68
C MET A 369 -46.56 -37.31 -34.90
N THR A 370 -45.63 -37.39 -33.95
CA THR A 370 -45.40 -38.57 -33.11
C THR A 370 -45.85 -38.32 -31.67
N THR A 371 -46.60 -39.26 -31.10
CA THR A 371 -47.00 -39.26 -29.68
C THR A 371 -45.79 -39.10 -28.76
N GLY A 372 -45.90 -38.24 -27.74
CA GLY A 372 -44.87 -38.06 -26.71
C GLY A 372 -43.63 -37.27 -27.13
N HIS A 373 -43.49 -36.94 -28.42
CA HIS A 373 -42.45 -36.02 -28.87
C HIS A 373 -42.75 -34.59 -28.45
N VAL A 374 -41.72 -33.76 -28.48
CA VAL A 374 -41.73 -32.39 -27.99
C VAL A 374 -41.70 -31.38 -29.15
N ILE A 375 -42.37 -30.25 -28.96
CA ILE A 375 -42.11 -29.01 -29.70
C ILE A 375 -41.61 -27.98 -28.68
N ASP A 376 -40.40 -27.50 -28.87
CA ASP A 376 -39.83 -26.40 -28.09
C ASP A 376 -40.08 -25.09 -28.84
N VAL A 377 -40.61 -24.10 -28.15
CA VAL A 377 -41.08 -22.83 -28.73
C VAL A 377 -40.40 -21.65 -28.03
N LEU A 378 -39.70 -20.83 -28.82
CA LEU A 378 -39.14 -19.56 -28.39
C LEU A 378 -39.95 -18.42 -29.01
N VAL A 379 -40.43 -17.51 -28.17
CA VAL A 379 -41.23 -16.34 -28.55
C VAL A 379 -40.43 -15.08 -28.26
N ILE A 380 -40.14 -14.32 -29.32
CA ILE A 380 -39.38 -13.09 -29.26
C ILE A 380 -40.37 -11.94 -29.45
N GLY A 381 -40.61 -11.20 -28.36
CA GLY A 381 -41.44 -10.01 -28.38
C GLY A 381 -40.97 -8.99 -29.42
N ARG A 382 -41.91 -8.28 -30.03
CA ARG A 382 -41.64 -7.18 -30.96
C ARG A 382 -42.07 -5.85 -30.35
N GLU A 383 -41.26 -4.84 -30.58
CA GLU A 383 -41.57 -3.44 -30.33
C GLU A 383 -41.95 -2.77 -31.67
N ASP A 384 -42.46 -1.52 -31.64
CA ASP A 384 -42.75 -0.78 -32.88
C ASP A 384 -41.48 -0.61 -33.73
N SER A 385 -41.68 -0.66 -35.06
CA SER A 385 -40.61 -0.62 -36.07
C SER A 385 -39.99 0.75 -36.27
#